data_AF-A0A314ZY04-F1
#
_entry.id   AF-A0A314ZY04-F1
#
_cell.length_a   1.000
_cell.length_b   1.000
_cell.length_c   1.000
_cell.angle_alpha   90.00
_cell.angle_beta   90.00
_cell.angle_gamma   90.00
#
_symmetry.space_group_name_H-M   'P 1'
#
loop_
_entity.id
_entity.type
_entity.pdbx_description
1 polymer ?
#
loop_
_entity_poly.entity_id
_entity_poly.type
_entity_poly.pdbx_seq_one_letter_code
_entity_poly.pdbx_strand_id
1 'polypeptide(L)'
;MVVDVDICGLNVGDNHPVRLMGVLNLSHESFYKGSVVREDSLIDAASAMVEEGATVLDIGGRSTWPLAEPISKEIERERLLHAIDALAGNVDAVLSVDTVFADIADQCLDRGADLVNDVSGFMTDVNMAGVVADHECPAVVMASRKVPGDVLGMDAVMDSLEAIIEMCEGKGIDMDRLILDPAIGKWVPEKDPIYDFETFDRFERLQLFGRPVLAALSRKSFIGEVLNKPAAERLYGSLAATAIAVHKGAHIIRTHDVAATTDAVRIAEAIRGRIPCQEADERQVRMLEVTDPDDSVRVMKSLGVTSTGAQVMKNKSLLFNLLVCNITTTEALIIKQEILARGGDACLERNAISHETENTDLIVMGTLLQLKKLVAKLQCQARGLPQIGTMMATVLDEYYDVKYRYSSWKS
;
A
#
# COMPACT_ATOMS: atom_id res chain seq x y z
N MET A 1 -12.26 5.18 0.11
CA MET A 1 -13.13 6.32 -0.26
C MET A 1 -12.75 6.72 -1.68
N VAL A 2 -13.57 7.46 -2.43
CA VAL A 2 -13.05 8.02 -3.70
C VAL A 2 -12.05 9.09 -3.29
N VAL A 3 -10.79 8.94 -3.71
CA VAL A 3 -9.75 9.95 -3.44
C VAL A 3 -9.79 10.96 -4.58
N ASP A 4 -9.95 12.24 -4.26
CA ASP A 4 -9.94 13.33 -5.22
C ASP A 4 -9.54 14.61 -4.49
N VAL A 5 -8.25 14.97 -4.55
CA VAL A 5 -7.66 16.08 -3.80
C VAL A 5 -6.79 16.96 -4.69
N ASP A 6 -6.60 18.22 -4.29
CA ASP A 6 -5.65 19.14 -4.90
C ASP A 6 -4.36 19.19 -4.07
N ILE A 7 -3.23 18.87 -4.71
CA ILE A 7 -1.89 18.95 -4.12
C ILE A 7 -1.10 19.99 -4.91
N CYS A 8 -1.06 21.22 -4.39
CA CYS A 8 -0.38 22.35 -5.02
C CYS A 8 -0.81 22.59 -6.48
N GLY A 9 -2.12 22.55 -6.75
CA GLY A 9 -2.68 22.70 -8.11
C GLY A 9 -2.69 21.42 -8.95
N LEU A 10 -2.13 20.32 -8.43
CA LEU A 10 -2.22 19.00 -9.06
C LEU A 10 -3.42 18.23 -8.53
N ASN A 11 -4.36 17.90 -9.40
CA ASN A 11 -5.44 16.97 -9.05
C ASN A 11 -4.87 15.55 -8.89
N VAL A 12 -5.02 14.93 -7.72
CA VAL A 12 -4.54 13.58 -7.40
C VAL A 12 -5.70 12.74 -6.89
N GLY A 13 -5.92 11.55 -7.47
CA GLY A 13 -7.03 10.71 -7.04
C GLY A 13 -7.46 9.64 -8.03
N ASP A 14 -8.56 8.95 -7.71
CA ASP A 14 -9.13 7.85 -8.50
C ASP A 14 -9.69 8.31 -9.86
N ASN A 15 -10.02 9.59 -9.99
CA ASN A 15 -10.57 10.19 -11.21
C ASN A 15 -9.54 10.90 -12.07
N HIS A 16 -8.29 10.98 -11.61
CA HIS A 16 -7.22 11.74 -12.26
C HIS A 16 -6.10 10.82 -12.72
N PRO A 17 -5.26 11.28 -13.66
CA PRO A 17 -4.05 10.56 -14.01
C PRO A 17 -3.15 10.38 -12.79
N VAL A 18 -2.53 9.21 -12.68
CA VAL A 18 -1.47 8.90 -11.74
C VAL A 18 -0.32 9.87 -11.96
N ARG A 19 0.14 10.47 -10.87
CA ARG A 19 1.24 11.44 -10.90
C ARG A 19 2.58 10.74 -10.80
N LEU A 20 3.56 11.24 -11.54
CA LEU A 20 4.93 10.76 -11.46
C LEU A 20 5.75 11.71 -10.58
N MET A 21 6.36 11.12 -9.56
CA MET A 21 7.31 11.76 -8.67
C MET A 21 8.72 11.30 -9.05
N GLY A 22 9.43 12.15 -9.77
CA GLY A 22 10.78 11.86 -10.22
C GLY A 22 11.80 12.09 -9.11
N VAL A 23 12.68 11.12 -8.87
CA VAL A 23 13.71 11.22 -7.81
C VAL A 23 14.93 11.98 -8.30
N LEU A 24 15.22 13.13 -7.69
CA LEU A 24 16.39 13.97 -7.96
C LEU A 24 17.37 13.88 -6.79
N ASN A 25 18.32 12.95 -6.87
CA ASN A 25 19.30 12.73 -5.82
C ASN A 25 20.51 13.67 -6.00
N LEU A 26 20.77 14.49 -4.99
CA LEU A 26 21.94 15.39 -4.94
C LEU A 26 23.18 14.71 -4.36
N SER A 27 23.01 13.54 -3.73
CA SER A 27 24.09 12.81 -3.07
C SER A 27 25.01 12.10 -4.07
N HIS A 28 26.30 12.44 -4.07
CA HIS A 28 27.33 11.68 -4.78
C HIS A 28 27.49 10.26 -4.24
N GLU A 29 26.95 9.99 -3.05
CA GLU A 29 26.97 8.71 -2.33
C GLU A 29 25.74 7.82 -2.61
N SER A 30 24.84 8.23 -3.52
CA SER A 30 23.62 7.47 -3.83
C SER A 30 23.91 6.09 -4.46
N PHE A 31 23.03 5.11 -4.18
CA PHE A 31 23.17 3.71 -4.63
C PHE A 31 23.19 3.58 -6.17
N TYR A 32 22.59 4.52 -6.90
CA TYR A 32 22.54 4.54 -8.36
C TYR A 32 23.29 5.76 -8.90
N LYS A 33 24.54 5.57 -9.34
CA LYS A 33 25.39 6.64 -9.87
C LYS A 33 24.80 7.37 -11.10
N GLY A 34 23.81 6.80 -11.78
CA GLY A 34 23.15 7.41 -12.93
C GLY A 34 22.11 8.48 -12.59
N SER A 35 21.71 8.66 -11.32
CA SER A 35 20.74 9.68 -10.90
C SER A 35 21.36 10.87 -10.15
N VAL A 36 22.70 10.90 -10.03
CA VAL A 36 23.41 12.02 -9.39
C VAL A 36 23.59 13.13 -10.41
N VAL A 37 22.90 14.25 -10.17
CA VAL A 37 23.01 15.42 -11.03
C VAL A 37 24.12 16.33 -10.50
N ARG A 38 24.94 16.88 -11.39
CA ARG A 38 25.94 17.90 -11.02
C ARG A 38 25.26 19.25 -10.84
N GLU A 39 25.80 20.10 -9.98
CA GLU A 39 25.21 21.41 -9.63
C GLU A 39 24.98 22.31 -10.87
N ASP A 40 25.83 22.21 -11.88
CA ASP A 40 25.74 22.95 -13.16
C ASP A 40 24.68 22.40 -14.13
N SER A 41 24.12 21.21 -13.85
CA SER A 41 23.14 20.53 -14.70
C SER A 41 21.82 20.23 -13.97
N LEU A 42 21.60 20.80 -12.78
CA LEU A 42 20.44 20.50 -11.94
C LEU A 42 19.12 20.85 -12.63
N ILE A 43 19.05 22.06 -13.20
CA ILE A 43 17.87 22.55 -13.93
C ILE A 43 17.63 21.71 -15.18
N ASP A 44 18.68 21.35 -15.92
CA ASP A 44 18.57 20.54 -17.13
C ASP A 44 18.02 19.13 -16.82
N ALA A 45 18.51 18.49 -15.77
CA ALA A 45 18.02 17.18 -15.37
C ALA A 45 16.57 17.23 -14.87
N ALA A 46 16.23 18.24 -14.06
CA ALA A 46 14.88 18.47 -13.59
C ALA A 46 13.92 18.73 -14.77
N SER A 47 14.32 19.59 -15.72
CA SER A 47 13.54 19.88 -16.93
C SER A 47 13.35 18.64 -17.80
N ALA A 48 14.39 17.82 -17.97
CA ALA A 48 14.28 16.55 -18.70
C ALA A 48 13.28 15.60 -18.02
N MET A 49 13.31 15.48 -16.69
CA MET A 49 12.34 14.66 -15.97
C MET A 49 10.90 15.16 -16.14
N VAL A 50 10.68 16.48 -16.18
CA VAL A 50 9.37 17.07 -16.48
C VAL A 50 8.93 16.75 -17.91
N GLU A 51 9.82 16.90 -18.89
CA GLU A 51 9.55 16.52 -20.29
C GLU A 51 9.22 15.02 -20.45
N GLU A 52 9.82 14.17 -19.62
CA GLU A 52 9.55 12.73 -19.56
C GLU A 52 8.21 12.38 -18.87
N GLY A 53 7.60 13.35 -18.18
CA GLY A 53 6.26 13.24 -17.57
C GLY A 53 6.21 13.36 -16.05
N ALA A 54 7.30 13.72 -15.37
CA ALA A 54 7.27 14.00 -13.94
C ALA A 54 6.45 15.28 -13.67
N THR A 55 5.47 15.18 -12.78
CA THR A 55 4.70 16.34 -12.29
C THR A 55 5.16 16.79 -10.91
N VAL A 56 5.87 15.91 -10.20
CA VAL A 56 6.50 16.20 -8.91
C VAL A 56 7.99 15.82 -9.03
N LEU A 57 8.87 16.65 -8.49
CA LEU A 57 10.29 16.33 -8.34
C LEU A 57 10.59 16.16 -6.85
N ASP A 58 11.20 15.04 -6.48
CA ASP A 58 11.58 14.75 -5.09
C ASP A 58 13.09 14.93 -4.92
N ILE A 59 13.45 16.01 -4.22
CA ILE A 59 14.83 16.44 -4.04
C ILE A 59 15.37 15.83 -2.74
N GLY A 60 16.33 14.92 -2.88
CA GLY A 60 16.98 14.24 -1.75
C GLY A 60 18.43 14.70 -1.58
N GLY A 61 18.74 15.28 -0.42
CA GLY A 61 20.11 15.69 -0.04
C GLY A 61 20.99 14.52 0.46
N ARG A 62 20.35 13.42 0.87
CA ARG A 62 20.99 12.22 1.44
C ARG A 62 20.48 10.93 0.81
N SER A 63 21.30 9.89 0.86
CA SER A 63 20.85 8.54 0.52
C SER A 63 20.10 7.93 1.70
N THR A 64 18.90 7.43 1.45
CA THR A 64 18.10 6.65 2.42
C THR A 64 18.47 5.16 2.42
N TRP A 65 19.50 4.77 1.65
CA TRP A 65 19.96 3.38 1.61
C TRP A 65 20.64 2.99 2.93
N PRO A 66 20.28 1.86 3.58
CA PRO A 66 20.80 1.49 4.90
C PRO A 66 22.33 1.33 5.00
N LEU A 67 23.02 1.18 3.86
CA LEU A 67 24.48 1.00 3.79
C LEU A 67 25.20 2.26 3.29
N ALA A 68 24.50 3.37 3.06
CA ALA A 68 25.13 4.63 2.67
C ALA A 68 25.90 5.24 3.85
N GLU A 69 26.99 5.94 3.54
CA GLU A 69 27.71 6.70 4.56
C GLU A 69 26.82 7.86 5.06
N PRO A 70 26.69 8.03 6.38
CA PRO A 70 25.89 9.12 6.92
C PRO A 70 26.58 10.45 6.62
N ILE A 71 25.81 11.41 6.12
CA ILE A 71 26.24 12.80 5.99
C ILE A 71 25.81 13.60 7.22
N SER A 72 26.47 14.72 7.51
CA SER A 72 26.01 15.61 8.57
C SER A 72 24.73 16.35 8.15
N LYS A 73 23.96 16.78 9.15
CA LYS A 73 22.76 17.58 8.98
C LYS A 73 23.06 18.88 8.21
N GLU A 74 24.20 19.50 8.47
CA GLU A 74 24.64 20.71 7.78
C GLU A 74 24.88 20.49 6.29
N ILE A 75 25.48 19.35 5.90
CA ILE A 75 25.70 19.01 4.48
C ILE A 75 24.35 18.75 3.78
N GLU A 76 23.44 18.02 4.43
CA GLU A 76 22.08 17.80 3.92
C GLU A 76 21.36 19.13 3.68
N ARG A 77 21.44 20.05 4.66
CA ARG A 77 20.87 21.40 4.57
C ARG A 77 21.45 22.17 3.39
N GLU A 78 22.76 22.29 3.30
CA GLU A 78 23.41 23.05 2.21
C GLU A 78 23.02 22.53 0.82
N ARG A 79 23.03 21.20 0.63
CA ARG A 79 22.63 20.56 -0.64
C ARG A 79 21.18 20.88 -0.99
N LEU A 80 20.26 20.69 -0.05
CA LEU A 80 18.82 20.90 -0.28
C LEU A 80 18.51 22.38 -0.54
N LEU A 81 19.01 23.31 0.29
CA LEU A 81 18.72 24.73 0.11
C LEU A 81 19.24 25.25 -1.24
N HIS A 82 20.46 24.85 -1.64
CA HIS A 82 21.01 25.23 -2.94
C HIS A 82 20.17 24.69 -4.11
N ALA A 83 19.71 23.44 -4.02
CA ALA A 83 18.89 22.85 -5.06
C ALA A 83 17.50 23.50 -5.16
N ILE A 84 16.86 23.79 -4.04
CA ILE A 84 15.57 24.50 -4.02
C ILE A 84 15.73 25.92 -4.58
N ASP A 85 16.74 26.68 -4.16
CA ASP A 85 17.01 28.02 -4.71
C ASP A 85 17.20 28.01 -6.23
N ALA A 86 17.81 26.95 -6.78
CA ALA A 86 18.04 26.82 -8.22
C ALA A 86 16.79 26.39 -8.99
N LEU A 87 15.93 25.55 -8.41
CA LEU A 87 14.77 24.96 -9.07
C LEU A 87 13.50 25.80 -8.93
N ALA A 88 13.29 26.45 -7.79
CA ALA A 88 12.09 27.22 -7.50
C ALA A 88 11.88 28.31 -8.57
N GLY A 89 10.73 28.25 -9.25
CA GLY A 89 10.37 29.15 -10.35
C GLY A 89 11.07 28.92 -11.69
N ASN A 90 12.00 27.95 -11.77
CA ASN A 90 12.73 27.61 -13.00
C ASN A 90 12.27 26.29 -13.64
N VAL A 91 11.44 25.50 -12.94
CA VAL A 91 10.86 24.25 -13.46
C VAL A 91 9.36 24.20 -13.24
N ASP A 92 8.62 23.61 -14.19
CA ASP A 92 7.16 23.47 -14.15
C ASP A 92 6.76 22.14 -13.49
N ALA A 93 7.10 21.99 -12.21
CA ALA A 93 6.77 20.84 -11.39
C ALA A 93 6.68 21.21 -9.92
N VAL A 94 5.89 20.47 -9.15
CA VAL A 94 5.82 20.61 -7.70
C VAL A 94 7.12 20.10 -7.09
N LEU A 95 7.74 20.89 -6.22
CA LEU A 95 9.01 20.58 -5.59
C LEU A 95 8.81 19.95 -4.22
N SER A 96 9.24 18.69 -4.07
CA SER A 96 9.26 17.95 -2.82
C SER A 96 10.64 17.93 -2.20
N VAL A 97 10.72 18.18 -0.90
CA VAL A 97 11.96 18.01 -0.13
C VAL A 97 11.91 16.70 0.67
N ASP A 98 12.82 15.76 0.37
CA ASP A 98 13.00 14.50 1.10
C ASP A 98 13.95 14.72 2.28
N THR A 99 13.36 14.97 3.47
CA THR A 99 14.10 15.15 4.72
C THR A 99 13.26 14.74 5.93
N VAL A 100 13.95 14.41 7.03
CA VAL A 100 13.33 14.08 8.33
C VAL A 100 13.60 15.16 9.39
N PHE A 101 14.22 16.27 9.00
CA PHE A 101 14.62 17.33 9.91
C PHE A 101 13.75 18.57 9.72
N ALA A 102 13.03 18.96 10.76
CA ALA A 102 12.01 20.00 10.68
C ALA A 102 12.59 21.37 10.29
N ASP A 103 13.76 21.73 10.82
CA ASP A 103 14.46 22.98 10.49
C ASP A 103 14.98 23.03 9.07
N ILE A 104 15.24 21.88 8.43
CA ILE A 104 15.63 21.84 7.01
C ILE A 104 14.39 21.99 6.15
N ALA A 105 13.30 21.27 6.47
CA ALA A 105 12.03 21.40 5.76
C ALA A 105 11.51 22.84 5.81
N ASP A 106 11.48 23.46 6.98
CA ASP A 106 11.07 24.85 7.21
C ASP A 106 11.82 25.84 6.28
N GLN A 107 13.16 25.75 6.26
CA GLN A 107 13.97 26.59 5.39
C GLN A 107 13.80 26.30 3.89
N CYS A 108 13.49 25.06 3.50
CA CYS A 108 13.22 24.72 2.10
C CYS A 108 11.87 25.26 1.66
N LEU A 109 10.84 25.17 2.50
CA LEU A 109 9.50 25.71 2.25
C LEU A 109 9.56 27.24 2.10
N ASP A 110 10.28 27.93 2.98
CA ASP A 110 10.54 29.39 2.88
C ASP A 110 11.18 29.81 1.54
N ARG A 111 11.88 28.89 0.87
CA ARG A 111 12.60 29.12 -0.39
C ARG A 111 11.85 28.64 -1.63
N GLY A 112 10.64 28.11 -1.46
CA GLY A 112 9.80 27.68 -2.58
C GLY A 112 9.78 26.18 -2.84
N ALA A 113 10.13 25.34 -1.86
CA ALA A 113 9.63 23.97 -1.86
C ALA A 113 8.12 23.97 -1.61
N ASP A 114 7.40 23.04 -2.23
CA ASP A 114 5.94 23.00 -2.19
C ASP A 114 5.40 21.94 -1.23
N LEU A 115 6.15 20.83 -1.03
CA LEU A 115 5.71 19.70 -0.20
C LEU A 115 6.90 19.06 0.54
N VAL A 116 6.60 18.41 1.66
CA VAL A 116 7.60 17.67 2.47
C VAL A 116 7.41 16.17 2.28
N ASN A 117 8.49 15.44 2.02
CA ASN A 117 8.49 13.98 2.03
C ASN A 117 9.29 13.47 3.25
N ASP A 118 8.59 13.05 4.30
CA ASP A 118 9.21 12.53 5.52
C ASP A 118 9.08 11.00 5.60
N VAL A 119 10.17 10.32 5.25
CA VAL A 119 10.30 8.86 5.32
C VAL A 119 10.19 8.27 6.73
N SER A 120 10.18 9.10 7.78
CA SER A 120 9.96 8.68 9.15
C SER A 120 8.51 8.84 9.61
N GLY A 121 7.62 9.39 8.78
CA GLY A 121 6.24 9.68 9.17
C GLY A 121 6.17 10.63 10.36
N PHE A 122 7.07 11.62 10.40
CA PHE A 122 7.24 12.60 11.50
C PHE A 122 7.73 12.02 12.83
N MET A 123 8.23 10.77 12.83
CA MET A 123 8.69 10.11 14.06
C MET A 123 10.13 10.47 14.44
N THR A 124 10.95 10.94 13.48
CA THR A 124 12.36 11.32 13.77
C THR A 124 12.45 12.69 14.41
N ASP A 125 11.75 13.68 13.86
CA ASP A 125 11.69 15.05 14.40
C ASP A 125 10.24 15.42 14.70
N VAL A 126 9.90 15.46 15.99
CA VAL A 126 8.55 15.74 16.48
C VAL A 126 8.03 17.13 16.11
N ASN A 127 8.90 18.03 15.66
CA ASN A 127 8.52 19.37 15.21
C ASN A 127 8.07 19.39 13.75
N MET A 128 8.34 18.34 12.96
CA MET A 128 8.05 18.33 11.52
C MET A 128 6.55 18.53 11.24
N ALA A 129 5.67 17.88 12.01
CA ALA A 129 4.23 18.06 11.88
C ALA A 129 3.78 19.52 12.15
N GLY A 130 4.50 20.23 13.04
CA GLY A 130 4.26 21.66 13.28
C GLY A 130 4.65 22.51 12.08
N VAL A 131 5.83 22.28 11.52
CA VAL A 131 6.31 22.96 10.30
C VAL A 131 5.33 22.77 9.14
N VAL A 132 4.89 21.53 8.89
CA VAL A 132 3.92 21.23 7.82
C VAL A 132 2.59 21.95 8.06
N ALA A 133 2.11 22.02 9.31
CA ALA A 133 0.89 22.75 9.64
C ALA A 133 1.05 24.26 9.48
N ASP A 134 2.17 24.84 9.94
CA ASP A 134 2.44 26.27 9.89
C ASP A 134 2.61 26.79 8.45
N HIS A 135 3.25 25.99 7.58
CA HIS A 135 3.39 26.28 6.15
C HIS A 135 2.17 25.90 5.33
N GLU A 136 1.20 25.19 5.93
CA GLU A 136 0.03 24.71 5.23
C GLU A 136 0.40 23.84 3.99
N CYS A 137 1.56 23.18 3.99
CA CYS A 137 2.03 22.44 2.82
C CYS A 137 1.54 20.98 2.82
N PRO A 138 1.44 20.33 1.65
CA PRO A 138 1.27 18.89 1.59
C PRO A 138 2.46 18.12 2.14
N ALA A 139 2.20 16.89 2.58
CA ALA A 139 3.24 16.01 3.07
C ALA A 139 3.03 14.54 2.69
N VAL A 140 4.12 13.90 2.26
CA VAL A 140 4.22 12.45 2.18
C VAL A 140 4.67 11.93 3.54
N VAL A 141 3.87 11.04 4.13
CA VAL A 141 4.18 10.35 5.38
C VAL A 141 4.32 8.86 5.13
N MET A 142 5.49 8.33 5.49
CA MET A 142 5.78 6.91 5.32
C MET A 142 5.52 6.12 6.61
N ALA A 143 4.87 4.96 6.46
CA ALA A 143 4.57 4.04 7.56
C ALA A 143 5.83 3.69 8.37
N SER A 144 5.89 4.17 9.62
CA SER A 144 7.00 4.05 10.55
C SER A 144 6.51 4.07 12.01
N ARG A 145 7.29 3.50 12.93
CA ARG A 145 7.01 3.53 14.39
C ARG A 145 8.15 4.16 15.17
N LYS A 146 9.36 3.60 15.09
CA LYS A 146 10.53 4.09 15.85
C LYS A 146 11.62 4.63 14.94
N VAL A 147 11.86 3.94 13.84
CA VAL A 147 12.80 4.37 12.80
C VAL A 147 12.10 4.25 11.45
N PRO A 148 12.55 5.00 10.42
CA PRO A 148 11.95 4.93 9.09
C PRO A 148 11.72 3.51 8.59
N GLY A 149 10.46 3.17 8.27
CA GLY A 149 10.08 1.91 7.62
C GLY A 149 10.24 0.63 8.45
N ASP A 150 10.29 0.71 9.78
CA ASP A 150 10.42 -0.43 10.71
C ASP A 150 9.17 -1.32 10.84
N VAL A 151 8.12 -1.03 10.07
CA VAL A 151 6.89 -1.81 10.02
C VAL A 151 7.06 -3.08 9.19
N LEU A 152 6.52 -4.19 9.72
CA LEU A 152 6.61 -5.52 9.12
C LEU A 152 5.22 -6.04 8.74
N GLY A 153 4.98 -6.15 7.44
CA GLY A 153 3.72 -6.67 6.89
C GLY A 153 2.60 -5.63 6.85
N MET A 154 1.53 -6.00 6.16
CA MET A 154 0.49 -5.04 5.80
C MET A 154 -0.31 -4.52 7.01
N ASP A 155 -0.59 -5.37 8.00
CA ASP A 155 -1.33 -4.93 9.19
C ASP A 155 -0.54 -3.91 10.02
N ALA A 156 0.77 -4.09 10.16
CA ALA A 156 1.62 -3.15 10.87
C ALA A 156 1.74 -1.80 10.14
N VAL A 157 1.74 -1.84 8.80
CA VAL A 157 1.66 -0.64 7.93
C VAL A 157 0.35 0.11 8.18
N MET A 158 -0.79 -0.59 8.14
CA MET A 158 -2.11 0.02 8.38
C MET A 158 -2.19 0.66 9.78
N ASP A 159 -1.76 -0.05 10.83
CA ASP A 159 -1.77 0.48 12.20
C ASP A 159 -0.86 1.71 12.37
N SER A 160 0.30 1.71 11.71
CA SER A 160 1.23 2.83 11.75
C SER A 160 0.67 4.06 11.04
N LEU A 161 0.10 3.90 9.86
CA LEU A 161 -0.53 5.00 9.12
C LEU A 161 -1.75 5.55 9.85
N GLU A 162 -2.59 4.70 10.46
CA GLU A 162 -3.71 5.13 11.30
C GLU A 162 -3.22 6.04 12.44
N ALA A 163 -2.17 5.63 13.16
CA ALA A 163 -1.58 6.43 14.24
C ALA A 163 -0.94 7.74 13.74
N ILE A 164 -0.28 7.74 12.58
CA ILE A 164 0.28 8.95 11.97
C ILE A 164 -0.85 9.93 11.60
N ILE A 165 -1.92 9.44 11.00
CA ILE A 165 -3.08 10.26 10.61
C ILE A 165 -3.72 10.90 11.86
N GLU A 166 -3.99 10.12 12.91
CA GLU A 166 -4.53 10.63 14.18
C GLU A 166 -3.63 11.72 14.80
N MET A 167 -2.31 11.54 14.72
CA MET A 167 -1.35 12.54 15.19
C MET A 167 -1.41 13.83 14.37
N CYS A 168 -1.46 13.71 13.04
CA CYS A 168 -1.53 14.86 12.14
C CYS A 168 -2.84 15.64 12.32
N GLU A 169 -3.97 14.95 12.49
CA GLU A 169 -5.26 15.55 12.81
C GLU A 169 -5.20 16.33 14.13
N GLY A 170 -4.60 15.74 15.17
CA GLY A 170 -4.39 16.41 16.45
C GLY A 170 -3.47 17.64 16.40
N LYS A 171 -2.65 17.75 15.34
CA LYS A 171 -1.78 18.91 15.06
C LYS A 171 -2.44 19.95 14.15
N GLY A 172 -3.64 19.68 13.63
CA GLY A 172 -4.37 20.60 12.76
C GLY A 172 -3.87 20.60 11.31
N ILE A 173 -3.13 19.58 10.88
CA ILE A 173 -2.78 19.41 9.47
C ILE A 173 -4.08 19.14 8.68
N ASP A 174 -4.22 19.74 7.50
CA ASP A 174 -5.31 19.41 6.60
C ASP A 174 -5.12 17.97 6.08
N MET A 175 -6.07 17.11 6.40
CA MET A 175 -6.00 15.70 6.03
C MET A 175 -6.08 15.50 4.52
N ASP A 176 -6.65 16.41 3.74
CA ASP A 176 -6.66 16.33 2.27
C ASP A 176 -5.27 16.56 1.66
N ARG A 177 -4.31 17.08 2.46
CA ARG A 177 -2.93 17.35 2.07
C ARG A 177 -1.94 16.25 2.45
N LEU A 178 -2.41 15.15 3.06
CA LEU A 178 -1.57 14.00 3.41
C LEU A 178 -1.54 12.94 2.30
N ILE A 179 -0.33 12.50 1.98
CA ILE A 179 -0.05 11.41 1.03
C ILE A 179 0.58 10.27 1.82
N LEU A 180 0.11 9.04 1.63
CA LEU A 180 0.56 7.88 2.41
C LEU A 180 1.54 7.01 1.61
N ASP A 181 2.69 6.68 2.20
CA ASP A 181 3.64 5.69 1.67
C ASP A 181 3.67 4.44 2.59
N PRO A 182 3.42 3.22 2.06
CA PRO A 182 3.41 1.99 2.86
C PRO A 182 4.79 1.44 3.25
N ALA A 183 5.88 2.16 2.96
CA ALA A 183 7.25 1.78 3.30
C ALA A 183 7.71 0.45 2.67
N ILE A 184 7.25 0.11 1.46
CA ILE A 184 7.73 -1.09 0.75
C ILE A 184 9.25 -0.97 0.53
N GLY A 185 10.01 -2.03 0.77
CA GLY A 185 11.47 -2.05 0.65
C GLY A 185 12.16 -2.38 1.96
N LYS A 186 13.45 -2.76 1.85
CA LYS A 186 14.27 -3.10 3.00
C LYS A 186 14.81 -1.85 3.71
N TRP A 187 14.08 -1.38 4.70
CA TRP A 187 14.45 -0.23 5.56
C TRP A 187 15.19 -0.63 6.83
N VAL A 188 14.84 -1.79 7.40
CA VAL A 188 15.49 -2.38 8.59
C VAL A 188 16.01 -3.79 8.27
N PRO A 189 17.11 -4.26 8.90
CA PRO A 189 17.68 -5.59 8.64
C PRO A 189 16.70 -6.75 8.81
N GLU A 190 15.77 -6.63 9.74
CA GLU A 190 14.76 -7.63 10.11
C GLU A 190 13.64 -7.78 9.08
N LYS A 191 13.50 -6.83 8.15
CA LYS A 191 12.45 -6.85 7.12
C LYS A 191 12.84 -7.79 5.98
N ASP A 192 12.31 -9.01 6.06
CA ASP A 192 12.40 -10.01 5.00
C ASP A 192 11.50 -9.62 3.80
N PRO A 193 11.91 -9.90 2.54
CA PRO A 193 11.11 -9.66 1.35
C PRO A 193 9.65 -10.15 1.40
N ILE A 194 9.34 -11.20 2.18
CA ILE A 194 7.94 -11.67 2.31
C ILE A 194 6.98 -10.57 2.79
N TYR A 195 7.45 -9.64 3.62
CA TYR A 195 6.63 -8.52 4.10
C TYR A 195 6.42 -7.45 3.02
N ASP A 196 7.41 -7.25 2.14
CA ASP A 196 7.26 -6.39 0.97
C ASP A 196 6.28 -7.00 -0.02
N PHE A 197 6.36 -8.32 -0.25
CA PHE A 197 5.39 -9.03 -1.11
C PHE A 197 3.98 -8.96 -0.55
N GLU A 198 3.79 -9.17 0.76
CA GLU A 198 2.47 -9.04 1.39
C GLU A 198 1.92 -7.62 1.25
N THR A 199 2.72 -6.61 1.62
CA THR A 199 2.31 -5.20 1.56
C THR A 199 1.93 -4.81 0.13
N PHE A 200 2.68 -5.31 -0.86
CA PHE A 200 2.41 -5.06 -2.26
C PHE A 200 1.23 -5.86 -2.83
N ASP A 201 1.05 -7.12 -2.42
CA ASP A 201 -0.09 -7.96 -2.79
C ASP A 201 -1.39 -7.42 -2.19
N ARG A 202 -1.35 -6.76 -1.04
CA ARG A 202 -2.51 -6.18 -0.36
C ARG A 202 -2.56 -4.65 -0.42
N PHE A 203 -1.92 -4.05 -1.42
CA PHE A 203 -1.75 -2.61 -1.55
C PHE A 203 -3.09 -1.84 -1.57
N GLU A 204 -4.15 -2.41 -2.15
CA GLU A 204 -5.49 -1.81 -2.23
C GLU A 204 -6.10 -1.45 -0.87
N ARG A 205 -5.67 -2.10 0.23
CA ARG A 205 -6.15 -1.80 1.58
C ARG A 205 -5.83 -0.35 2.00
N LEU A 206 -4.80 0.28 1.43
CA LEU A 206 -4.43 1.67 1.72
C LEU A 206 -5.50 2.68 1.29
N GLN A 207 -6.33 2.33 0.29
CA GLN A 207 -7.42 3.20 -0.20
C GLN A 207 -8.53 3.43 0.83
N LEU A 208 -8.54 2.63 1.90
CA LEU A 208 -9.48 2.76 3.01
C LEU A 208 -9.27 4.04 3.81
N PHE A 209 -8.05 4.58 3.83
CA PHE A 209 -7.77 5.87 4.46
C PHE A 209 -8.39 7.05 3.72
N GLY A 210 -8.76 6.89 2.44
CA GLY A 210 -9.34 7.97 1.65
C GLY A 210 -8.36 9.10 1.35
N ARG A 211 -7.07 8.75 1.28
CA ARG A 211 -5.96 9.67 1.01
C ARG A 211 -5.18 9.20 -0.22
N PRO A 212 -4.50 10.11 -0.93
CA PRO A 212 -3.53 9.71 -1.94
C PRO A 212 -2.52 8.71 -1.38
N VAL A 213 -2.10 7.78 -2.24
CA VAL A 213 -1.17 6.71 -1.88
C VAL A 213 -0.02 6.75 -2.86
N LEU A 214 1.17 6.86 -2.33
CA LEU A 214 2.42 6.86 -3.07
C LEU A 214 3.03 5.46 -3.09
N ALA A 215 3.46 5.01 -4.26
CA ALA A 215 4.24 3.79 -4.42
C ALA A 215 5.67 4.11 -4.87
N ALA A 216 6.62 3.94 -3.96
CA ALA A 216 8.05 3.99 -4.26
C ALA A 216 8.58 2.57 -4.46
N LEU A 217 8.63 2.07 -5.71
CA LEU A 217 9.05 0.69 -6.00
C LEU A 217 10.33 0.60 -6.85
N SER A 218 10.73 1.72 -7.45
CA SER A 218 11.84 1.78 -8.41
C SER A 218 13.14 1.21 -7.82
N ARG A 219 13.66 0.17 -8.48
CA ARG A 219 14.95 -0.49 -8.21
C ARG A 219 15.08 -1.10 -6.79
N LYS A 220 13.99 -1.29 -6.05
CA LYS A 220 14.03 -1.80 -4.66
C LYS A 220 14.54 -3.24 -4.53
N SER A 221 14.95 -3.58 -3.31
CA SER A 221 15.60 -4.87 -2.96
C SER A 221 14.74 -6.09 -3.28
N PHE A 222 13.45 -6.07 -2.97
CA PHE A 222 12.55 -7.22 -3.22
C PHE A 222 12.53 -7.64 -4.70
N ILE A 223 12.65 -6.70 -5.64
CA ILE A 223 12.80 -6.98 -7.08
C ILE A 223 14.12 -7.69 -7.35
N GLY A 224 15.20 -7.23 -6.70
CA GLY A 224 16.52 -7.85 -6.82
C GLY A 224 16.57 -9.26 -6.27
N GLU A 225 15.87 -9.53 -5.18
CA GLU A 225 15.76 -10.85 -4.55
C GLU A 225 15.07 -11.85 -5.49
N VAL A 226 13.97 -11.44 -6.13
CA VAL A 226 13.24 -12.30 -7.09
C VAL A 226 14.02 -12.49 -8.40
N LEU A 227 14.60 -11.42 -8.95
CA LEU A 227 15.25 -11.46 -10.27
C LEU A 227 16.73 -11.84 -10.22
N ASN A 228 17.32 -11.93 -9.02
CA ASN A 228 18.75 -12.05 -8.80
C ASN A 228 19.57 -11.00 -9.58
N LYS A 229 19.16 -9.72 -9.48
CA LYS A 229 19.76 -8.60 -10.22
C LYS A 229 20.24 -7.47 -9.31
N PRO A 230 21.38 -6.82 -9.64
CA PRO A 230 21.79 -5.57 -8.98
C PRO A 230 20.83 -4.44 -9.35
N ALA A 231 20.73 -3.38 -8.55
CA ALA A 231 19.68 -2.38 -8.78
C ALA A 231 19.81 -1.58 -10.09
N ALA A 232 21.01 -1.51 -10.67
CA ALA A 232 21.22 -0.95 -11.99
C ALA A 232 20.43 -1.70 -13.10
N GLU A 233 20.14 -2.99 -12.90
CA GLU A 233 19.50 -3.87 -13.88
C GLU A 233 18.03 -4.17 -13.56
N ARG A 234 17.45 -3.49 -12.57
CA ARG A 234 16.07 -3.73 -12.10
C ARG A 234 14.99 -2.95 -12.85
N LEU A 235 15.32 -2.27 -13.95
CA LEU A 235 14.35 -1.44 -14.68
C LEU A 235 13.08 -2.22 -15.03
N TYR A 236 13.18 -3.35 -15.74
CA TYR A 236 12.01 -4.11 -16.15
C TYR A 236 11.19 -4.65 -14.96
N GLY A 237 11.85 -5.08 -13.89
CA GLY A 237 11.15 -5.46 -12.66
C GLY A 237 10.44 -4.28 -11.99
N SER A 238 11.02 -3.08 -12.07
CA SER A 238 10.44 -1.84 -11.54
C SER A 238 9.23 -1.39 -12.34
N LEU A 239 9.27 -1.53 -13.68
CA LEU A 239 8.14 -1.23 -14.55
C LEU A 239 6.98 -2.20 -14.32
N ALA A 240 7.28 -3.50 -14.18
CA ALA A 240 6.27 -4.51 -13.85
C ALA A 240 5.62 -4.23 -12.48
N ALA A 241 6.44 -3.93 -11.45
CA ALA A 241 5.94 -3.56 -10.13
C ALA A 241 5.12 -2.26 -10.18
N THR A 242 5.54 -1.26 -10.95
CA THR A 242 4.79 -0.01 -11.12
C THR A 242 3.41 -0.26 -11.72
N ALA A 243 3.34 -1.04 -12.81
CA ALA A 243 2.07 -1.33 -13.47
C ALA A 243 1.08 -2.04 -12.52
N ILE A 244 1.57 -2.97 -11.71
CA ILE A 244 0.76 -3.65 -10.68
C ILE A 244 0.34 -2.67 -9.58
N ALA A 245 1.22 -1.78 -9.11
CA ALA A 245 0.89 -0.80 -8.08
C ALA A 245 -0.21 0.17 -8.52
N VAL A 246 -0.10 0.68 -9.75
CA VAL A 246 -1.13 1.52 -10.37
C VAL A 246 -2.44 0.78 -10.46
N HIS A 247 -2.43 -0.45 -10.96
CA HIS A 247 -3.63 -1.29 -11.07
C HIS A 247 -4.28 -1.55 -9.69
N LYS A 248 -3.47 -1.67 -8.64
CA LYS A 248 -3.91 -1.87 -7.25
C LYS A 248 -4.32 -0.61 -6.50
N GLY A 249 -4.22 0.57 -7.11
CA GLY A 249 -4.74 1.79 -6.46
C GLY A 249 -3.74 2.92 -6.24
N ALA A 250 -2.47 2.81 -6.66
CA ALA A 250 -1.51 3.87 -6.45
C ALA A 250 -1.92 5.15 -7.19
N HIS A 251 -1.76 6.30 -6.53
CA HIS A 251 -2.09 7.63 -7.07
C HIS A 251 -0.84 8.39 -7.50
N ILE A 252 0.29 8.10 -6.87
CA ILE A 252 1.59 8.69 -7.15
C ILE A 252 2.64 7.58 -7.26
N ILE A 253 3.47 7.60 -8.29
CA ILE A 253 4.60 6.68 -8.44
C ILE A 253 5.91 7.44 -8.29
N ARG A 254 6.71 7.04 -7.30
CA ARG A 254 8.06 7.58 -7.09
C ARG A 254 9.10 6.75 -7.83
N THR A 255 9.82 7.34 -8.78
CA THR A 255 10.70 6.61 -9.72
C THR A 255 11.99 7.36 -10.09
N HIS A 256 13.02 6.59 -10.43
CA HIS A 256 14.29 7.10 -10.99
C HIS A 256 14.27 7.16 -12.53
N ASP A 257 13.38 6.41 -13.18
CA ASP A 257 13.38 6.19 -14.63
C ASP A 257 12.06 6.72 -15.21
N VAL A 258 11.90 8.06 -15.26
CA VAL A 258 10.59 8.71 -15.51
C VAL A 258 10.02 8.30 -16.86
N ALA A 259 10.74 8.48 -17.96
CA ALA A 259 10.25 8.15 -19.31
C ALA A 259 9.69 6.72 -19.42
N ALA A 260 10.46 5.72 -18.95
CA ALA A 260 10.04 4.32 -19.02
C ALA A 260 8.86 4.04 -18.07
N THR A 261 8.80 4.72 -16.93
CA THR A 261 7.71 4.60 -15.96
C THR A 261 6.41 5.17 -16.52
N THR A 262 6.46 6.28 -17.27
CA THR A 262 5.31 6.89 -17.95
C THR A 262 4.56 5.89 -18.81
N ASP A 263 5.25 5.09 -19.63
CA ASP A 263 4.61 4.08 -20.47
C ASP A 263 3.92 2.98 -19.65
N ALA A 264 4.59 2.50 -18.59
CA ALA A 264 4.04 1.47 -17.70
C ALA A 264 2.79 1.96 -16.97
N VAL A 265 2.81 3.20 -16.48
CA VAL A 265 1.66 3.85 -15.82
C VAL A 265 0.49 3.96 -16.79
N ARG A 266 0.69 4.50 -18.00
CA ARG A 266 -0.40 4.70 -18.97
C ARG A 266 -1.13 3.41 -19.33
N ILE A 267 -0.39 2.31 -19.51
CA ILE A 267 -1.00 1.00 -19.76
C ILE A 267 -1.77 0.51 -18.53
N ALA A 268 -1.21 0.65 -17.34
CA ALA A 268 -1.84 0.21 -16.11
C ALA A 268 -3.12 1.01 -15.76
N GLU A 269 -3.12 2.31 -16.00
CA GLU A 269 -4.30 3.17 -15.88
C GLU A 269 -5.41 2.74 -16.83
N ALA A 270 -5.07 2.46 -18.09
CA ALA A 270 -6.04 2.07 -19.10
C ALA A 270 -6.79 0.77 -18.76
N ILE A 271 -6.17 -0.13 -17.98
CA ILE A 271 -6.77 -1.39 -17.55
C ILE A 271 -7.32 -1.35 -16.11
N ARG A 272 -7.05 -0.29 -15.35
CA ARG A 272 -7.56 -0.16 -13.97
C ARG A 272 -9.07 0.06 -14.01
N GLY A 273 -9.81 -0.87 -13.44
CA GLY A 273 -11.25 -0.74 -13.27
C GLY A 273 -11.59 0.40 -12.30
N ARG A 274 -12.62 1.17 -12.62
CA ARG A 274 -13.17 2.16 -11.68
C ARG A 274 -14.09 1.47 -10.69
N ILE A 275 -14.02 1.88 -9.42
CA ILE A 275 -14.95 1.41 -8.40
C ILE A 275 -16.32 2.02 -8.69
N PRO A 276 -17.39 1.22 -8.84
CA PRO A 276 -18.72 1.75 -9.11
C PRO A 276 -19.20 2.70 -8.01
N CYS A 277 -19.60 3.90 -8.41
CA CYS A 277 -20.18 4.92 -7.56
C CYS A 277 -21.31 5.65 -8.30
N GLN A 278 -22.36 6.02 -7.58
CA GLN A 278 -23.50 6.79 -8.06
C GLN A 278 -23.81 7.91 -7.07
N GLU A 279 -24.05 9.11 -7.60
CA GLU A 279 -24.34 10.31 -6.82
C GLU A 279 -25.66 10.93 -7.29
N ALA A 280 -26.49 11.34 -6.35
CA ALA A 280 -27.74 12.05 -6.60
C ALA A 280 -28.07 12.99 -5.43
N ASP A 281 -28.22 14.28 -5.72
CA ASP A 281 -28.31 15.35 -4.72
C ASP A 281 -27.12 15.29 -3.75
N GLU A 282 -27.37 15.21 -2.44
CA GLU A 282 -26.37 15.06 -1.37
C GLU A 282 -26.08 13.58 -1.03
N ARG A 283 -26.57 12.62 -1.84
CA ARG A 283 -26.46 11.18 -1.55
C ARG A 283 -25.46 10.52 -2.49
N GLN A 284 -24.64 9.63 -1.93
CA GLN A 284 -23.70 8.82 -2.67
C GLN A 284 -23.87 7.34 -2.29
N VAL A 285 -23.85 6.46 -3.28
CA VAL A 285 -23.76 5.01 -3.10
C VAL A 285 -22.52 4.53 -3.84
N ARG A 286 -21.63 3.81 -3.15
CA ARG A 286 -20.40 3.28 -3.74
C ARG A 286 -20.17 1.84 -3.30
N MET A 287 -19.48 1.08 -4.15
CA MET A 287 -18.97 -0.23 -3.75
C MET A 287 -17.88 -0.04 -2.70
N LEU A 288 -18.00 -0.75 -1.57
CA LEU A 288 -16.93 -0.83 -0.58
C LEU A 288 -16.20 -2.14 -0.79
N GLU A 289 -14.96 -2.05 -1.26
CA GLU A 289 -14.09 -3.21 -1.40
C GLU A 289 -13.36 -3.43 -0.08
N VAL A 290 -13.63 -4.58 0.53
CA VAL A 290 -12.95 -5.06 1.73
C VAL A 290 -12.29 -6.36 1.35
N THR A 291 -10.99 -6.49 1.61
CA THR A 291 -10.23 -7.72 1.35
C THR A 291 -9.75 -8.39 2.64
N ASP A 292 -9.84 -7.68 3.78
CA ASP A 292 -9.51 -8.18 5.11
C ASP A 292 -10.62 -7.87 6.14
N PRO A 293 -10.98 -8.79 7.07
CA PRO A 293 -11.97 -8.49 8.10
C PRO A 293 -11.61 -7.27 8.96
N ASP A 294 -10.34 -7.07 9.31
CA ASP A 294 -9.93 -5.95 10.16
C ASP A 294 -10.04 -4.59 9.44
N ASP A 295 -10.00 -4.59 8.12
CA ASP A 295 -10.31 -3.39 7.33
C ASP A 295 -11.76 -2.95 7.48
N SER A 296 -12.69 -3.90 7.55
CA SER A 296 -14.10 -3.57 7.83
C SER A 296 -14.28 -2.90 9.19
N VAL A 297 -13.42 -3.23 10.17
CA VAL A 297 -13.42 -2.55 11.48
C VAL A 297 -13.01 -1.09 11.33
N ARG A 298 -11.96 -0.80 10.55
CA ARG A 298 -11.48 0.57 10.31
C ARG A 298 -12.55 1.42 9.64
N VAL A 299 -13.19 0.88 8.61
CA VAL A 299 -14.30 1.59 7.94
C VAL A 299 -15.49 1.80 8.87
N MET A 300 -15.86 0.81 9.69
CA MET A 300 -16.95 0.98 10.65
C MET A 300 -16.63 2.05 11.70
N LYS A 301 -15.38 2.11 12.19
CA LYS A 301 -14.94 3.14 13.14
C LYS A 301 -15.04 4.54 12.54
N SER A 302 -14.63 4.74 11.29
CA SER A 302 -14.74 6.06 10.64
C SER A 302 -16.19 6.52 10.45
N LEU A 303 -17.14 5.59 10.47
CA LEU A 303 -18.59 5.87 10.49
C LEU A 303 -19.15 6.08 11.91
N GLY A 304 -18.31 6.09 12.95
CA GLY A 304 -18.72 6.28 14.35
C GLY A 304 -19.24 5.02 15.04
N VAL A 305 -19.03 3.83 14.47
CA VAL A 305 -19.42 2.56 15.11
C VAL A 305 -18.48 2.26 16.28
N THR A 306 -19.04 1.82 17.41
CA THR A 306 -18.24 1.40 18.58
C THR A 306 -17.26 0.27 18.24
N SER A 307 -16.08 0.28 18.88
CA SER A 307 -15.06 -0.77 18.71
C SER A 307 -15.62 -2.17 18.97
N THR A 308 -16.45 -2.35 20.00
CA THR A 308 -17.09 -3.64 20.30
C THR A 308 -18.03 -4.08 19.19
N GLY A 309 -18.89 -3.17 18.69
CA GLY A 309 -19.80 -3.46 17.58
C GLY A 309 -19.05 -3.87 16.31
N ALA A 310 -18.02 -3.11 15.95
CA ALA A 310 -17.20 -3.38 14.78
C ALA A 310 -16.50 -4.75 14.86
N GLN A 311 -15.90 -5.09 16.01
CA GLN A 311 -15.26 -6.40 16.22
C GLN A 311 -16.22 -7.58 16.10
N VAL A 312 -17.47 -7.44 16.54
CA VAL A 312 -18.50 -8.48 16.39
C VAL A 312 -18.93 -8.66 14.94
N MET A 313 -18.94 -7.57 14.15
CA MET A 313 -19.41 -7.58 12.77
C MET A 313 -18.33 -8.01 11.76
N LYS A 314 -17.04 -7.81 12.06
CA LYS A 314 -15.95 -8.00 11.10
C LYS A 314 -15.94 -9.38 10.43
N ASN A 315 -16.24 -10.45 11.16
CA ASN A 315 -16.23 -11.81 10.59
C ASN A 315 -17.43 -12.09 9.65
N LYS A 316 -18.28 -11.09 9.39
CA LYS A 316 -19.40 -11.14 8.44
C LYS A 316 -19.14 -10.32 7.18
N SER A 317 -18.04 -9.57 7.11
CA SER A 317 -17.79 -8.61 6.02
C SER A 317 -17.29 -9.26 4.73
N LEU A 318 -16.70 -10.46 4.82
CA LEU A 318 -16.14 -11.19 3.69
C LEU A 318 -16.85 -12.53 3.48
N LEU A 319 -17.03 -12.89 2.21
CA LEU A 319 -17.51 -14.20 1.76
C LEU A 319 -16.31 -15.04 1.29
N PHE A 320 -16.25 -16.29 1.72
CA PHE A 320 -15.24 -17.26 1.30
C PHE A 320 -15.92 -18.44 0.63
N ASN A 321 -15.22 -19.01 -0.37
CA ASN A 321 -15.64 -20.20 -1.09
C ASN A 321 -14.56 -21.27 -0.93
N LEU A 322 -14.88 -22.35 -0.21
CA LEU A 322 -13.98 -23.47 0.01
C LEU A 322 -14.39 -24.64 -0.88
N LEU A 323 -13.48 -25.10 -1.73
CA LEU A 323 -13.67 -26.33 -2.51
C LEU A 323 -13.14 -27.51 -1.69
N VAL A 324 -14.02 -28.45 -1.38
CA VAL A 324 -13.70 -29.71 -0.69
C VAL A 324 -13.86 -30.84 -1.70
N CYS A 325 -12.75 -31.45 -2.09
CA CYS A 325 -12.74 -32.48 -3.12
C CYS A 325 -12.75 -33.90 -2.53
N ASN A 326 -13.30 -34.84 -3.30
CA ASN A 326 -13.23 -36.27 -3.06
C ASN A 326 -13.68 -36.69 -1.64
N ILE A 327 -14.86 -36.23 -1.24
CA ILE A 327 -15.52 -36.63 0.01
C ILE A 327 -16.70 -37.54 -0.29
N THR A 328 -17.12 -38.36 0.66
CA THR A 328 -18.30 -39.21 0.44
C THR A 328 -19.55 -38.34 0.25
N THR A 329 -20.49 -38.79 -0.57
CA THR A 329 -21.76 -38.09 -0.77
C THR A 329 -22.50 -37.82 0.54
N THR A 330 -22.38 -38.71 1.54
CA THR A 330 -22.98 -38.45 2.85
C THR A 330 -22.29 -37.31 3.59
N GLU A 331 -20.95 -37.24 3.58
CA GLU A 331 -20.21 -36.13 4.19
C GLU A 331 -20.55 -34.82 3.52
N ALA A 332 -20.62 -34.80 2.18
CA ALA A 332 -21.01 -33.61 1.42
C ALA A 332 -22.42 -33.11 1.79
N LEU A 333 -23.39 -34.01 1.89
CA LEU A 333 -24.76 -33.67 2.29
C LEU A 333 -24.84 -33.17 3.74
N ILE A 334 -24.06 -33.73 4.67
CA ILE A 334 -23.98 -33.24 6.06
C ILE A 334 -23.40 -31.83 6.09
N ILE A 335 -22.26 -31.60 5.42
CA ILE A 335 -21.62 -30.29 5.35
C ILE A 335 -22.58 -29.26 4.75
N LYS A 336 -23.27 -29.61 3.66
CA LYS A 336 -24.30 -28.76 3.04
C LYS A 336 -25.40 -28.38 4.03
N GLN A 337 -25.98 -29.35 4.75
CA GLN A 337 -27.03 -29.06 5.73
C GLN A 337 -26.53 -28.15 6.86
N GLU A 338 -25.32 -28.40 7.36
CA GLU A 338 -24.73 -27.61 8.43
C GLU A 338 -24.42 -26.16 8.00
N ILE A 339 -23.91 -25.93 6.79
CA ILE A 339 -23.66 -24.56 6.31
C ILE A 339 -24.96 -23.80 6.03
N LEU A 340 -25.97 -24.46 5.44
CA LEU A 340 -27.31 -23.87 5.22
C LEU A 340 -27.96 -23.45 6.54
N ALA A 341 -27.84 -24.27 7.59
CA ALA A 341 -28.35 -23.95 8.93
C ALA A 341 -27.69 -22.71 9.57
N ARG A 342 -26.53 -22.27 9.04
CA ARG A 342 -25.80 -21.06 9.47
C ARG A 342 -26.01 -19.87 8.54
N GLY A 343 -26.83 -20.03 7.50
CA GLY A 343 -27.10 -19.01 6.48
C GLY A 343 -25.99 -18.84 5.44
N GLY A 344 -25.09 -19.82 5.31
CA GLY A 344 -24.23 -19.92 4.12
C GLY A 344 -24.90 -20.79 3.06
N ASP A 345 -24.15 -21.19 2.04
CA ASP A 345 -24.64 -22.01 0.93
C ASP A 345 -23.61 -23.09 0.55
N ALA A 346 -24.03 -24.08 -0.23
CA ALA A 346 -23.15 -25.09 -0.77
C ALA A 346 -23.68 -25.67 -2.09
N CYS A 347 -22.78 -25.89 -3.05
CA CYS A 347 -23.10 -26.58 -4.30
C CYS A 347 -22.33 -27.88 -4.46
N LEU A 348 -23.03 -28.90 -4.96
CA LEU A 348 -22.55 -30.26 -5.20
C LEU A 348 -23.13 -30.78 -6.51
N GLU A 349 -22.59 -31.89 -7.01
CA GLU A 349 -23.08 -32.56 -8.21
C GLU A 349 -24.55 -32.99 -8.06
N ARG A 350 -25.32 -32.95 -9.16
CA ARG A 350 -26.73 -33.37 -9.20
C ARG A 350 -26.96 -34.78 -8.67
N ASN A 351 -26.13 -35.74 -9.08
CA ASN A 351 -26.30 -37.17 -8.79
C ASN A 351 -25.94 -37.54 -7.34
N ALA A 352 -25.25 -36.64 -6.63
CA ALA A 352 -25.01 -36.81 -5.20
C ALA A 352 -26.31 -36.72 -4.38
N ILE A 353 -27.31 -35.97 -4.83
CA ILE A 353 -28.62 -35.88 -4.15
C ILE A 353 -29.38 -37.21 -4.24
N SER A 354 -29.24 -37.93 -5.34
CA SER A 354 -29.85 -39.26 -5.53
C SER A 354 -28.99 -40.41 -4.99
N HIS A 355 -27.82 -40.12 -4.37
CA HIS A 355 -26.85 -41.12 -3.93
C HIS A 355 -26.34 -42.05 -5.05
N GLU A 356 -26.40 -41.59 -6.30
CA GLU A 356 -25.88 -42.35 -7.46
C GLU A 356 -24.36 -42.26 -7.57
N THR A 357 -23.74 -41.28 -6.91
CA THR A 357 -22.28 -41.14 -6.81
C THR A 357 -21.81 -41.47 -5.39
N GLU A 358 -20.75 -42.27 -5.24
CA GLU A 358 -20.19 -42.62 -3.93
C GLU A 358 -19.43 -41.44 -3.31
N ASN A 359 -18.56 -40.80 -4.10
CA ASN A 359 -17.80 -39.61 -3.75
C ASN A 359 -18.19 -38.42 -4.63
N THR A 360 -18.03 -37.22 -4.12
CA THR A 360 -18.33 -35.97 -4.83
C THR A 360 -17.44 -34.83 -4.34
N ASP A 361 -17.45 -33.73 -5.08
CA ASP A 361 -16.83 -32.47 -4.69
C ASP A 361 -17.91 -31.50 -4.21
N LEU A 362 -17.54 -30.61 -3.29
CA LEU A 362 -18.45 -29.66 -2.65
C LEU A 362 -17.80 -28.28 -2.60
N ILE A 363 -18.48 -27.25 -3.11
CA ILE A 363 -18.14 -25.86 -2.77
C ILE A 363 -18.98 -25.46 -1.57
N VAL A 364 -18.31 -24.98 -0.52
CA VAL A 364 -18.93 -24.41 0.69
C VAL A 364 -18.73 -22.90 0.67
N MET A 365 -19.82 -22.16 0.70
CA MET A 365 -19.85 -20.69 0.60
C MET A 365 -20.36 -20.10 1.92
N GLY A 366 -19.63 -19.14 2.47
CA GLY A 366 -20.09 -18.47 3.69
C GLY A 366 -19.11 -17.43 4.21
N THR A 367 -19.57 -16.61 5.15
CA THR A 367 -18.68 -15.66 5.82
C THR A 367 -17.71 -16.35 6.75
N LEU A 368 -16.63 -15.68 7.15
CA LEU A 368 -15.65 -16.23 8.09
C LEU A 368 -16.31 -16.71 9.40
N LEU A 369 -17.31 -15.98 9.91
CA LEU A 369 -18.09 -16.39 11.08
C LEU A 369 -18.85 -17.69 10.86
N GLN A 370 -19.50 -17.84 9.69
CA GLN A 370 -20.28 -19.02 9.36
C GLN A 370 -19.37 -20.23 9.20
N LEU A 371 -18.24 -20.07 8.50
CA LEU A 371 -17.26 -21.13 8.28
C LEU A 371 -16.57 -21.56 9.57
N LYS A 372 -16.16 -20.63 10.45
CA LYS A 372 -15.60 -20.99 11.77
C LYS A 372 -16.58 -21.81 12.62
N LYS A 373 -17.88 -21.45 12.58
CA LYS A 373 -18.93 -22.23 13.27
C LYS A 373 -19.21 -23.58 12.62
N LEU A 374 -19.04 -23.70 11.30
CA LEU A 374 -19.15 -24.97 10.59
C LEU A 374 -17.98 -25.87 10.98
N VAL A 375 -16.74 -25.38 10.86
CA VAL A 375 -15.50 -26.08 11.22
C VAL A 375 -15.58 -26.65 12.64
N ALA A 376 -15.91 -25.83 13.63
CA ALA A 376 -16.04 -26.27 15.02
C ALA A 376 -17.08 -27.38 15.20
N LYS A 377 -18.15 -27.37 14.39
CA LYS A 377 -19.17 -28.44 14.42
C LYS A 377 -18.65 -29.71 13.76
N LEU A 378 -18.03 -29.62 12.58
CA LEU A 378 -17.50 -30.78 11.85
C LEU A 378 -16.44 -31.53 12.66
N GLN A 379 -15.60 -30.81 13.41
CA GLN A 379 -14.60 -31.38 14.33
C GLN A 379 -15.20 -32.26 15.43
N CYS A 380 -16.50 -32.11 15.74
CA CYS A 380 -17.21 -32.94 16.73
C CYS A 380 -18.16 -33.97 16.09
N GLN A 381 -18.14 -34.14 14.76
CA GLN A 381 -18.99 -35.11 14.05
C GLN A 381 -18.30 -36.46 13.88
N ALA A 382 -19.05 -37.46 13.37
CA ALA A 382 -18.50 -38.78 13.03
C ALA A 382 -17.89 -38.81 11.62
N ARG A 383 -17.28 -39.95 11.25
CA ARG A 383 -16.68 -40.23 9.93
C ARG A 383 -15.44 -39.37 9.65
N GLY A 384 -15.15 -39.02 8.39
CA GLY A 384 -14.04 -38.15 8.00
C GLY A 384 -14.28 -36.66 8.27
N LEU A 385 -15.46 -36.28 8.77
CA LEU A 385 -15.83 -34.88 9.00
C LEU A 385 -14.87 -34.13 9.96
N PRO A 386 -14.32 -34.73 11.04
CA PRO A 386 -13.34 -34.03 11.86
C PRO A 386 -12.04 -33.68 11.14
N GLN A 387 -11.60 -34.57 10.24
CA GLN A 387 -10.43 -34.32 9.40
C GLN A 387 -10.73 -33.21 8.40
N ILE A 388 -11.88 -33.25 7.71
CA ILE A 388 -12.32 -32.19 6.78
C ILE A 388 -12.41 -30.85 7.52
N GLY A 389 -13.02 -30.82 8.71
CA GLY A 389 -13.12 -29.61 9.53
C GLY A 389 -11.75 -29.03 9.88
N THR A 390 -10.78 -29.88 10.23
CA THR A 390 -9.40 -29.45 10.49
C THR A 390 -8.72 -28.91 9.23
N MET A 391 -8.87 -29.57 8.09
CA MET A 391 -8.34 -29.09 6.81
C MET A 391 -8.91 -27.73 6.43
N MET A 392 -10.24 -27.55 6.60
CA MET A 392 -10.90 -26.26 6.37
C MET A 392 -10.39 -25.17 7.31
N ALA A 393 -10.12 -25.50 8.59
CA ALA A 393 -9.52 -24.56 9.54
C ALA A 393 -8.13 -24.12 9.05
N THR A 394 -7.27 -25.07 8.69
CA THR A 394 -5.91 -24.81 8.21
C THR A 394 -5.92 -23.91 6.97
N VAL A 395 -6.76 -24.18 5.97
CA VAL A 395 -6.87 -23.34 4.76
C VAL A 395 -7.29 -21.91 5.11
N LEU A 396 -8.22 -21.72 6.05
CA LEU A 396 -8.65 -20.39 6.48
C LEU A 396 -7.55 -19.64 7.24
N ASP A 397 -6.76 -20.33 8.05
CA ASP A 397 -5.64 -19.73 8.79
C ASP A 397 -4.47 -19.39 7.85
N GLU A 398 -4.12 -20.30 6.94
CA GLU A 398 -3.07 -20.14 5.92
C GLU A 398 -3.33 -18.95 4.97
N TYR A 399 -4.60 -18.60 4.72
CA TYR A 399 -4.97 -17.42 3.92
C TYR A 399 -4.46 -16.08 4.50
N TYR A 400 -4.24 -16.04 5.82
CA TYR A 400 -3.70 -14.88 6.53
C TYR A 400 -2.25 -15.07 6.99
N ASP A 401 -1.66 -16.25 6.77
CA ASP A 401 -0.27 -16.50 7.14
C ASP A 401 0.68 -15.98 6.05
N VAL A 402 1.43 -14.94 6.39
CA VAL A 402 2.41 -14.28 5.49
C VAL A 402 3.46 -15.28 4.97
N LYS A 403 3.96 -16.16 5.83
CA LYS A 403 5.02 -17.10 5.44
C LYS A 403 4.46 -18.13 4.48
N TYR A 404 3.29 -18.68 4.75
CA TYR A 404 2.63 -19.63 3.86
C TYR A 404 2.42 -19.02 2.48
N ARG A 405 1.89 -17.79 2.41
CA ARG A 405 1.55 -17.15 1.14
C ARG A 405 2.75 -16.70 0.32
N TYR A 406 3.82 -16.24 0.96
CA TYR A 406 4.89 -15.52 0.26
C TYR A 406 6.27 -16.16 0.41
N SER A 407 6.40 -17.42 0.86
CA SER A 407 7.72 -18.09 0.93
C SER A 407 8.12 -18.86 -0.33
N SER A 408 7.22 -19.07 -1.30
CA SER A 408 7.44 -19.95 -2.45
C SER A 408 8.35 -19.36 -3.54
N TRP A 409 8.73 -18.09 -3.48
CA TRP A 409 9.58 -17.46 -4.49
C TRP A 409 11.05 -17.95 -4.48
N LYS A 410 11.46 -18.64 -3.40
CA LYS A 410 12.82 -19.19 -3.27
C LYS A 410 13.00 -20.56 -3.92
N SER A 411 11.92 -21.20 -4.38
CA SER A 411 11.95 -22.48 -5.10
C SER A 411 12.05 -22.28 -6.60
#